data_AF-A0A1B7W6E8-F1
#
_entry.id   AF-A0A1B7W6E8-F1
#
_cell.length_a   1.000
_cell.length_b   1.000
_cell.length_c   1.000
_cell.angle_alpha   90.00
_cell.angle_beta   90.00
_cell.angle_gamma   90.00
#
_symmetry.space_group_name_H-M   'P 1'
#
loop_
_entity.id
_entity.type
_entity.pdbx_description
1 polymer ?
#
loop_
_entity_poly.entity_id
_entity_poly.type
_entity_poly.pdbx_seq_one_letter_code
_entity_poly.pdbx_strand_id
1 'polypeptide(L)'
;GSLPSRNFKELQNKPIHTTIWIPLVIASLSISGFPLLSGFAAKVLTTKNLESWQFILMNIAAVCTAISFAKFIFLPYTTAEEQKTKSGFWISVIFLITGLFVANIVYLPAYEITNITKALLTIAAGWLGYHFIFKKLSISLPRVFEEFEHLVGVMSLTLILLFWMAFP
;
A
#
# COMPACT_ATOMS: atom_id res chain seq x y z
N GLY A 1 13.37 -0.84 -10.54
CA GLY A 1 13.26 -0.53 -9.10
C GLY A 1 14.64 -0.18 -8.57
N SER A 2 14.75 0.80 -7.68
CA SER A 2 16.00 1.23 -7.05
C SER A 2 16.37 0.41 -5.80
N LEU A 3 15.61 -0.64 -5.48
CA LEU A 3 15.90 -1.54 -4.36
C LEU A 3 17.13 -2.42 -4.67
N PRO A 4 17.99 -2.68 -3.67
CA PRO A 4 19.23 -3.45 -3.85
C PRO A 4 18.99 -4.94 -4.16
N SER A 5 17.83 -5.48 -3.79
CA SER A 5 17.39 -6.83 -4.16
C SER A 5 15.87 -6.84 -4.31
N ARG A 6 15.36 -7.79 -5.08
CA ARG A 6 13.91 -8.09 -5.17
C ARG A 6 13.46 -9.12 -4.14
N ASN A 7 14.41 -9.74 -3.43
CA ASN A 7 14.15 -10.76 -2.44
C ASN A 7 14.02 -10.13 -1.04
N PHE A 8 12.85 -10.25 -0.41
CA PHE A 8 12.62 -9.70 0.92
C PHE A 8 13.53 -10.29 2.00
N LYS A 9 13.95 -11.55 1.87
CA LYS A 9 14.89 -12.16 2.82
C LYS A 9 16.25 -11.49 2.77
N GLU A 10 16.68 -11.06 1.58
CA GLU A 10 17.93 -10.32 1.40
C GLU A 10 17.77 -8.87 1.87
N LEU A 11 16.64 -8.22 1.60
CA LEU A 11 16.34 -6.86 2.05
C LEU A 11 16.18 -6.75 3.58
N GLN A 12 15.83 -7.83 4.27
CA GLN A 12 15.82 -7.85 5.74
C GLN A 12 17.23 -7.94 6.34
N ASN A 13 18.20 -8.47 5.60
CA ASN A 13 19.59 -8.62 6.05
C ASN A 13 20.52 -7.51 5.53
N LYS A 14 20.11 -6.80 4.46
CA LYS A 14 20.84 -5.66 3.91
C LYS A 14 20.09 -4.36 4.18
N PRO A 15 20.66 -3.42 4.94
CA PRO A 15 20.01 -2.15 5.22
C PRO A 15 19.82 -1.33 3.93
N ILE A 16 18.70 -0.63 3.83
CA ILE A 16 18.37 0.22 2.68
C ILE A 16 18.77 1.67 2.98
N HIS A 17 19.23 2.41 1.98
CA HIS A 17 19.55 3.82 2.18
C HIS A 17 18.30 4.64 2.53
N THR A 18 18.43 5.52 3.52
CA THR A 18 17.33 6.34 4.05
C THR A 18 16.59 7.14 2.95
N THR A 19 17.31 7.60 1.91
CA THR A 19 16.73 8.30 0.74
C THR A 19 15.70 7.47 -0.03
N ILE A 20 15.85 6.14 -0.08
CA ILE A 20 14.90 5.24 -0.76
C ILE A 20 13.85 4.73 0.23
N TRP A 21 14.25 4.56 1.49
CA TRP A 21 13.36 4.11 2.55
C TRP A 21 12.23 5.11 2.84
N ILE A 22 12.52 6.42 2.92
CA ILE A 22 11.48 7.43 3.22
C ILE A 22 10.33 7.41 2.19
N PRO A 23 10.57 7.52 0.87
CA PRO A 23 9.49 7.46 -0.12
C PRO A 23 8.75 6.13 -0.09
N LEU A 24 9.46 5.03 0.16
CA LEU A 24 8.87 3.69 0.27
C LEU A 24 7.90 3.58 1.45
N VAL A 25 8.27 4.14 2.60
CA VAL A 25 7.41 4.20 3.79
C VAL A 25 6.19 5.07 3.52
N ILE A 26 6.37 6.27 2.94
CA ILE A 26 5.25 7.17 2.62
C ILE A 26 4.27 6.51 1.66
N ALA A 27 4.76 5.87 0.60
CA ALA A 27 3.92 5.13 -0.33
C ALA A 27 3.18 3.97 0.36
N SER A 28 3.87 3.20 1.20
CA SER A 28 3.29 2.08 1.95
C SER A 28 2.20 2.54 2.92
N LEU A 29 2.42 3.68 3.61
CA LEU A 29 1.44 4.31 4.48
C LEU A 29 0.23 4.83 3.69
N SER A 30 0.46 5.44 2.53
CA SER A 30 -0.61 5.93 1.65
C SER A 30 -1.53 4.80 1.22
N ILE A 31 -0.96 3.69 0.73
CA ILE A 31 -1.73 2.52 0.28
C ILE A 31 -2.48 1.86 1.45
N SER A 32 -1.86 1.83 2.64
CA SER A 32 -2.53 1.33 3.85
C SER A 32 -3.68 2.24 4.32
N GLY A 33 -3.76 3.46 3.81
CA GLY A 33 -4.79 4.45 4.15
C GLY A 33 -4.47 5.21 5.43
N PHE A 34 -3.19 5.54 5.67
CA PHE A 34 -2.78 6.37 6.80
C PHE A 34 -3.43 7.77 6.68
N PRO A 35 -3.99 8.31 7.78
CA PRO A 35 -4.56 9.66 7.77
C PRO A 35 -3.51 10.67 7.28
N LEU A 36 -3.93 11.72 6.56
CA LEU A 36 -3.09 12.72 5.86
C LEU A 36 -2.68 12.37 4.42
N LEU A 37 -2.85 11.13 3.97
CA LEU A 37 -2.50 10.72 2.60
C LEU A 37 -3.75 10.44 1.76
N SER A 38 -3.69 10.66 0.45
CA SER A 38 -4.87 10.49 -0.45
C SER A 38 -5.55 9.13 -0.33
N GLY A 39 -4.81 8.06 -0.01
CA GLY A 39 -5.38 6.73 0.20
C GLY A 39 -6.38 6.64 1.37
N PHE A 40 -6.27 7.50 2.39
CA PHE A 40 -7.26 7.59 3.47
C PHE A 40 -8.59 8.15 2.98
N ALA A 41 -8.55 9.30 2.29
CA ALA A 41 -9.74 9.95 1.75
C ALA A 41 -10.47 9.03 0.75
N ALA A 42 -9.71 8.38 -0.15
CA ALA A 42 -10.25 7.40 -1.08
C ALA A 42 -10.93 6.23 -0.36
N LYS A 43 -10.29 5.64 0.67
CA LYS A 43 -10.85 4.54 1.46
C LYS A 43 -12.16 4.95 2.16
N VAL A 44 -12.19 6.14 2.77
CA VAL A 44 -13.41 6.64 3.44
C VAL A 44 -14.53 6.87 2.43
N LEU A 45 -14.22 7.47 1.27
CA LEU A 45 -15.19 7.67 0.20
C LEU A 45 -15.75 6.34 -0.33
N THR A 46 -14.90 5.35 -0.57
CA THR A 46 -15.35 4.04 -1.04
C THR A 46 -16.23 3.38 0.01
N THR A 47 -15.78 3.31 1.26
CA THR A 47 -16.53 2.62 2.33
C THR A 47 -17.87 3.29 2.68
N LYS A 48 -18.03 4.59 2.45
CA LYS A 48 -19.32 5.28 2.56
C LYS A 48 -20.36 4.83 1.53
N ASN A 49 -19.93 4.31 0.38
CA ASN A 49 -20.80 3.89 -0.71
C ASN A 49 -20.97 2.36 -0.79
N LEU A 50 -20.50 1.61 0.21
CA LEU A 50 -20.59 0.15 0.22
C LEU A 50 -21.80 -0.35 1.02
N GLU A 51 -22.38 -1.43 0.53
CA GLU A 51 -23.38 -2.22 1.24
C GLU A 51 -22.76 -2.93 2.46
N SER A 52 -23.58 -3.28 3.47
CA SER A 52 -23.07 -3.75 4.77
C SER A 52 -22.21 -5.02 4.69
N TRP A 53 -22.46 -5.92 3.74
CA TRP A 53 -21.65 -7.13 3.56
C TRP A 53 -20.31 -6.84 2.85
N GLN A 54 -20.29 -5.89 1.90
CA GLN A 54 -19.08 -5.41 1.21
C GLN A 54 -18.16 -4.67 2.18
N PHE A 55 -18.75 -3.94 3.13
CA PHE A 55 -18.03 -3.27 4.20
C PHE A 55 -17.14 -4.23 5.00
N ILE A 56 -17.64 -5.42 5.36
CA ILE A 56 -16.88 -6.43 6.11
C ILE A 56 -15.67 -6.91 5.30
N LEU A 57 -15.91 -7.32 4.04
CA LEU A 57 -14.86 -7.76 3.12
C LEU A 57 -13.79 -6.68 2.92
N MET A 58 -14.20 -5.42 2.73
CA MET A 58 -13.29 -4.30 2.52
C MET A 58 -12.42 -4.01 3.74
N ASN A 59 -12.96 -4.13 4.96
CA ASN A 59 -12.17 -3.96 6.18
C ASN A 59 -11.13 -5.09 6.36
N ILE A 60 -11.50 -6.33 6.06
CA ILE A 60 -10.54 -7.45 6.06
C ILE A 60 -9.42 -7.19 5.05
N ALA A 61 -9.78 -6.80 3.82
CA ALA A 61 -8.81 -6.45 2.79
C ALA A 61 -7.90 -5.27 3.21
N ALA A 62 -8.45 -4.28 3.91
CA ALA A 62 -7.69 -3.16 4.46
C ALA A 62 -6.66 -3.61 5.51
N VAL A 63 -7.02 -4.55 6.40
CA VAL A 63 -6.08 -5.15 7.36
C VAL A 63 -5.01 -5.96 6.63
N CYS A 64 -5.38 -6.80 5.66
CA CYS A 64 -4.44 -7.58 4.85
C CYS A 64 -3.44 -6.67 4.10
N THR A 65 -3.92 -5.54 3.58
CA THR A 65 -3.08 -4.51 2.97
C THR A 65 -2.08 -3.95 3.99
N ALA A 66 -2.56 -3.54 5.17
CA ALA A 66 -1.68 -3.03 6.22
C ALA A 66 -0.62 -4.06 6.67
N ILE A 67 -0.98 -5.34 6.80
CA ILE A 67 -0.05 -6.44 7.08
C ILE A 67 1.00 -6.57 5.97
N SER A 68 0.55 -6.59 4.71
CA SER A 68 1.41 -6.78 3.55
C SER A 68 2.40 -5.63 3.37
N PHE A 69 2.00 -4.39 3.69
CA PHE A 69 2.84 -3.21 3.59
C PHE A 69 3.69 -2.93 4.82
N ALA A 70 3.33 -3.46 5.99
CA ALA A 70 4.16 -3.38 7.21
C ALA A 70 5.58 -3.90 6.98
N LYS A 71 5.76 -4.94 6.15
CA LYS A 71 7.09 -5.49 5.85
C LYS A 71 8.04 -4.49 5.22
N PHE A 72 7.54 -3.50 4.47
CA PHE A 72 8.36 -2.44 3.88
C PHE A 72 8.67 -1.33 4.87
N ILE A 73 7.71 -1.02 5.75
CA ILE A 73 7.84 0.00 6.79
C ILE A 73 8.93 -0.41 7.80
N PHE A 74 8.95 -1.70 8.18
CA PHE A 74 9.89 -2.24 9.17
C PHE A 74 11.19 -2.78 8.55
N LEU A 75 11.57 -2.38 7.33
CA LEU A 75 12.88 -2.74 6.77
C LEU A 75 14.01 -1.98 7.48
N PRO A 76 15.16 -2.64 7.73
CA PRO A 76 16.32 -1.96 8.30
C PRO A 76 16.85 -0.89 7.32
N TYR A 77 17.21 0.28 7.85
CA TYR A 77 17.75 1.39 7.08
C TYR A 77 19.11 1.84 7.62
N THR A 78 19.98 2.34 6.76
CA THR A 78 21.28 2.90 7.13
C THR A 78 21.54 4.20 6.38
N THR A 79 22.25 5.12 7.04
CA THR A 79 22.73 6.39 6.45
C THR A 79 24.13 6.23 5.85
N ALA A 80 24.81 5.10 6.07
CA ALA A 80 26.25 4.96 5.86
C ALA A 80 26.70 4.42 4.50
N GLU A 81 25.79 3.94 3.64
CA GLU A 81 26.15 3.41 2.32
C GLU A 81 25.75 4.37 1.19
N GLU A 82 26.71 4.72 0.33
CA GLU A 82 26.49 5.51 -0.90
C GLU A 82 25.68 4.73 -1.94
N GLN A 83 24.39 4.55 -1.67
CA GLN A 83 23.48 3.96 -2.64
C GLN A 83 23.17 5.04 -3.69
N LYS A 84 23.87 4.95 -4.85
CA LYS A 84 23.73 5.90 -5.96
C LYS A 84 22.29 5.95 -6.46
N THR A 85 21.53 6.93 -6.00
CA THR A 85 20.21 7.25 -6.54
C THR A 85 20.37 7.95 -7.88
N LYS A 86 19.64 7.51 -8.91
CA LYS A 86 19.62 8.22 -10.20
C LYS A 86 19.10 9.64 -10.00
N SER A 87 19.70 10.62 -10.67
CA SER A 87 19.34 12.05 -10.54
C SER A 87 17.83 12.33 -10.75
N GLY A 88 17.16 11.63 -11.68
CA GLY A 88 15.72 11.77 -11.93
C GLY A 88 14.78 11.11 -10.91
N PHE A 89 15.30 10.34 -9.94
CA PHE A 89 14.49 9.67 -8.91
C PHE A 89 13.74 10.69 -8.05
N TRP A 90 14.43 11.74 -7.61
CA TRP A 90 13.86 12.72 -6.69
C TRP A 90 12.77 13.57 -7.31
N ILE A 91 12.91 13.95 -8.58
CA ILE A 91 11.87 14.68 -9.31
C ILE A 91 10.57 13.86 -9.35
N SER A 92 10.69 12.57 -9.64
CA SER A 92 9.54 11.66 -9.68
C SER A 92 8.91 11.50 -8.29
N VAL A 93 9.72 11.34 -7.25
CA VAL A 93 9.26 11.19 -5.86
C VAL A 93 8.55 12.46 -5.38
N ILE A 94 9.14 13.64 -5.59
CA ILE A 94 8.55 14.92 -5.18
C ILE A 94 7.23 15.13 -5.90
N PHE A 95 7.19 14.90 -7.21
CA PHE A 95 5.97 15.02 -8.00
C PHE A 95 4.87 14.09 -7.47
N LEU A 96 5.22 12.83 -7.18
CA LEU A 96 4.29 11.82 -6.69
C LEU A 96 3.76 12.16 -5.28
N ILE A 97 4.65 12.51 -4.34
CA ILE A 97 4.27 12.92 -2.98
C ILE A 97 3.39 14.17 -3.04
N THR A 98 3.74 15.16 -3.86
CA THR A 98 2.94 16.37 -4.04
C THR A 98 1.53 16.03 -4.53
N GLY A 99 1.40 15.14 -5.50
CA GLY A 99 0.10 14.64 -5.95
C GLY A 99 -0.71 13.95 -4.84
N LEU A 100 -0.06 13.15 -3.99
CA LEU A 100 -0.70 12.50 -2.83
C LEU A 100 -1.28 13.51 -1.84
N PHE A 101 -0.57 14.61 -1.58
CA PHE A 101 -1.06 15.67 -0.68
C PHE A 101 -2.16 16.52 -1.34
N VAL A 102 -2.00 16.91 -2.60
CA VAL A 102 -3.01 17.73 -3.30
C VAL A 102 -4.33 16.99 -3.48
N ALA A 103 -4.27 15.72 -3.89
CA ALA A 103 -5.47 14.89 -4.05
C ALA A 103 -6.23 14.68 -2.74
N ASN A 104 -5.56 14.83 -1.60
CA ASN A 104 -6.16 14.67 -0.30
C ASN A 104 -7.08 15.84 0.10
N ILE A 105 -6.84 17.05 -0.43
CA ILE A 105 -7.64 18.27 -0.14
C ILE A 105 -9.08 18.14 -0.66
N VAL A 106 -9.31 17.27 -1.66
CA VAL A 106 -10.59 17.12 -2.36
C VAL A 106 -11.73 16.68 -1.44
N TYR A 107 -11.46 15.99 -0.33
CA TYR A 107 -12.49 15.48 0.57
C TYR A 107 -12.17 15.68 2.05
N LEU A 108 -12.28 16.92 2.51
CA LEU A 108 -12.16 17.31 3.91
C LEU A 108 -13.09 16.54 4.89
N PRO A 109 -14.33 16.14 4.51
CA PRO A 109 -15.18 15.33 5.40
C PRO A 109 -14.67 13.92 5.70
N ALA A 110 -13.60 13.45 5.03
CA ALA A 110 -12.94 12.21 5.48
C ALA A 110 -12.26 12.37 6.84
N TYR A 111 -11.89 13.61 7.22
CA TYR A 111 -11.09 13.91 8.41
C TYR A 111 -11.88 14.00 9.73
N GLU A 112 -13.03 13.36 9.79
CA GLU A 112 -13.71 13.18 11.06
C GLU A 112 -12.86 12.31 12.00
N ILE A 113 -12.85 12.69 13.28
CA ILE A 113 -12.11 11.98 14.33
C ILE A 113 -12.44 10.48 14.32
N THR A 114 -13.71 10.13 14.12
CA THR A 114 -14.17 8.74 14.02
C THR A 114 -13.47 7.94 12.91
N ASN A 115 -13.29 8.53 11.73
CA ASN A 115 -12.66 7.86 10.59
C ASN A 115 -11.15 7.75 10.78
N ILE A 116 -10.53 8.79 11.34
CA ILE A 116 -9.09 8.80 11.68
C ILE A 116 -8.80 7.69 12.68
N THR A 117 -9.58 7.59 13.77
CA THR A 117 -9.41 6.55 14.78
C THR A 117 -9.59 5.15 14.19
N LYS A 118 -10.63 4.93 13.36
CA LYS A 118 -10.84 3.64 12.68
C LYS A 118 -9.65 3.26 11.80
N ALA A 119 -9.14 4.17 10.98
CA ALA A 119 -7.99 3.91 10.12
C ALA A 119 -6.74 3.58 10.93
N LEU A 120 -6.49 4.31 12.03
CA LEU A 120 -5.35 4.08 12.91
C LEU A 120 -5.43 2.71 13.60
N LEU A 121 -6.62 2.30 14.04
CA LEU A 121 -6.86 0.96 14.58
C LEU A 121 -6.62 -0.13 13.53
N THR A 122 -7.10 0.04 12.31
CA THR A 122 -6.89 -0.94 11.22
C THR A 122 -5.40 -1.10 10.90
N ILE A 123 -4.66 0.01 10.83
CA ILE A 123 -3.22 -0.01 10.58
C ILE A 123 -2.48 -0.66 11.75
N ALA A 124 -2.81 -0.29 12.99
CA ALA A 124 -2.23 -0.88 14.19
C ALA A 124 -2.49 -2.40 14.25
N ALA A 125 -3.71 -2.84 13.96
CA ALA A 125 -4.05 -4.26 13.87
C ALA A 125 -3.21 -4.98 12.82
N GLY A 126 -3.02 -4.36 11.65
CA GLY A 126 -2.17 -4.92 10.60
C GLY A 126 -0.70 -5.01 11.01
N TRP A 127 -0.17 -4.00 11.68
CA TRP A 127 1.21 -4.01 12.19
C TRP A 127 1.42 -5.06 13.29
N LEU A 128 0.45 -5.22 14.19
CA LEU A 128 0.48 -6.27 15.21
C LEU A 128 0.45 -7.66 14.56
N GLY A 129 -0.47 -7.88 13.61
CA GLY A 129 -0.51 -9.12 12.84
C GLY A 129 0.82 -9.41 12.15
N TYR A 130 1.42 -8.39 11.52
CA TYR A 130 2.74 -8.52 10.93
C TYR A 130 3.80 -8.92 11.95
N HIS A 131 3.90 -8.22 13.08
CA HIS A 131 4.95 -8.47 14.07
C HIS A 131 4.84 -9.86 14.72
N PHE A 132 3.63 -10.29 15.08
CA PHE A 132 3.42 -11.53 15.83
C PHE A 132 3.38 -12.78 14.94
N ILE A 133 2.83 -12.68 13.73
CA ILE A 133 2.54 -13.85 12.88
C ILE A 133 3.39 -13.80 11.61
N PHE A 134 3.22 -12.76 10.80
CA PHE A 134 3.75 -12.76 9.42
C PHE A 134 5.24 -12.45 9.31
N LYS A 135 5.86 -11.79 10.29
CA LYS A 135 7.31 -11.58 10.33
C LYS A 135 8.06 -12.92 10.45
N LYS A 136 7.47 -13.89 11.16
CA LYS A 136 8.03 -15.25 11.28
C LYS A 136 7.67 -16.14 10.10
N LEU A 137 6.50 -15.94 9.50
CA LEU A 137 6.10 -16.69 8.32
C LEU A 137 6.78 -16.13 7.06
N SER A 138 7.78 -16.87 6.56
CA SER A 138 8.36 -16.68 5.22
C SER A 138 7.34 -17.07 4.12
N ILE A 139 6.17 -16.44 4.08
CA ILE A 139 5.21 -16.63 2.99
C ILE A 139 5.80 -15.94 1.76
N SER A 140 6.51 -16.72 0.94
CA SER A 140 6.80 -16.38 -0.44
C SER A 140 5.47 -16.47 -1.19
N LEU A 141 4.96 -15.34 -1.70
CA LEU A 141 3.83 -15.38 -2.63
C LEU A 141 4.22 -16.30 -3.81
N PRO A 142 3.42 -17.31 -4.14
CA PRO A 142 3.70 -18.19 -5.27
C PRO A 142 3.72 -17.36 -6.56
N ARG A 143 4.87 -17.39 -7.23
CA ARG A 143 5.20 -16.58 -8.41
C ARG A 143 4.32 -16.83 -9.63
N VAL A 144 3.56 -17.93 -9.61
CA VAL A 144 2.64 -18.36 -10.68
C VAL A 144 1.51 -17.34 -10.89
N PHE A 145 1.11 -16.59 -9.87
CA PHE A 145 0.10 -15.53 -10.01
C PHE A 145 0.66 -14.18 -10.52
N GLU A 146 1.98 -14.02 -10.65
CA GLU A 146 2.61 -12.79 -11.15
C GLU A 146 2.77 -12.75 -12.68
N GLU A 147 2.40 -13.80 -13.41
CA GLU A 147 2.46 -13.78 -14.87
C GLU A 147 1.51 -12.71 -15.41
N PHE A 148 2.10 -11.67 -15.98
CA PHE A 148 1.41 -10.47 -16.43
C PHE A 148 0.31 -10.79 -17.45
N GLU A 149 0.50 -11.83 -18.27
CA GLU A 149 -0.50 -12.32 -19.23
C GLU A 149 -1.77 -12.83 -18.54
N HIS A 150 -1.63 -13.58 -17.44
CA HIS A 150 -2.77 -14.03 -16.65
C HIS A 150 -3.49 -12.87 -15.96
N LEU A 151 -2.74 -11.88 -15.47
CA LEU A 151 -3.29 -10.72 -14.79
C LEU A 151 -4.05 -9.79 -15.77
N VAL A 152 -3.48 -9.53 -16.95
CA VAL A 152 -4.15 -8.79 -18.03
C VAL A 152 -5.38 -9.55 -18.52
N GLY A 153 -5.29 -10.87 -18.65
CA GLY A 153 -6.43 -11.73 -18.98
C GLY A 153 -7.57 -11.62 -17.98
N VAL A 154 -7.29 -11.73 -16.68
CA VAL A 154 -8.31 -11.59 -15.63
C VAL A 154 -8.91 -10.19 -15.61
N MET A 155 -8.10 -9.12 -15.73
CA MET A 155 -8.61 -7.75 -15.78
C MET A 155 -9.51 -7.50 -17.00
N SER A 156 -9.13 -8.01 -18.17
CA SER A 156 -9.94 -7.94 -19.38
C SER A 156 -11.25 -8.72 -19.22
N LEU A 157 -11.20 -9.92 -18.65
CA LEU A 157 -12.37 -10.76 -18.41
C LEU A 157 -13.34 -10.10 -17.42
N THR A 158 -12.83 -9.47 -16.34
CA THR A 158 -13.67 -8.69 -15.42
C THR A 158 -14.33 -7.49 -16.09
N LEU A 159 -13.64 -6.79 -17.01
CA LEU A 159 -14.22 -5.70 -17.79
C LEU A 159 -15.34 -6.22 -18.70
N ILE A 160 -15.12 -7.33 -19.40
CA ILE A 160 -16.14 -7.96 -20.24
C ILE A 160 -17.37 -8.34 -19.41
N LEU A 161 -17.18 -8.93 -18.24
CA LEU A 161 -18.27 -9.35 -17.34
C LEU A 161 -19.07 -8.15 -16.82
N LEU A 162 -18.38 -7.07 -16.43
CA LEU A 162 -19.03 -5.83 -16.02
C LEU A 162 -19.81 -5.17 -17.17
N PHE A 163 -19.25 -5.13 -18.38
CA PHE A 163 -19.94 -4.60 -19.56
C PHE A 163 -21.13 -5.48 -19.96
N TRP A 164 -21.01 -6.79 -19.80
CA TRP A 164 -22.11 -7.73 -20.05
C TRP A 164 -23.26 -7.54 -19.06
N MET A 165 -22.96 -7.26 -17.79
CA MET A 165 -23.98 -6.98 -16.76
C MET A 165 -24.64 -5.60 -16.93
N ALA A 166 -23.96 -4.67 -17.61
CA ALA A 166 -24.49 -3.34 -17.93
C ALA A 166 -25.26 -3.29 -19.27
N PHE A 167 -25.22 -4.36 -20.07
CA PHE A 167 -26.03 -4.50 -21.28
C PHE A 167 -27.44 -4.99 -20.87
N PRO A 168 -28.52 -4.26 -21.23
CA PRO A 168 -29.90 -4.65 -20.91
C PRO A 168 -30.36 -5.91 -21.66
#